data_AF-A0A940P2M2-F1
#
_entry.id   AF-A0A940P2M2-F1
#
_cell.length_a   1.000
_cell.length_b   1.000
_cell.length_c   1.000
_cell.angle_alpha   90.00
_cell.angle_beta   90.00
_cell.angle_gamma   90.00
#
_symmetry.space_group_name_H-M   'P 1'
#
loop_
_entity.id
_entity.type
_entity.pdbx_description
1 polymer ?
#
loop_
_entity_poly.entity_id
_entity_poly.type
_entity_poly.pdbx_seq_one_letter_code
_entity_poly.pdbx_strand_id
1 'polypeptide(L)'
;MCLTCQSNQGQIYSFDSVPRSVPPVHACCRCEVRAIPAIFAGNAIKDGEKGADYWLAYYGKLPDYYIDKDTLFNLGWGHGKVPARFAPGKMLGGDIYFDKEGHLPAAPGRIWREADINYYEGKRNYHRVIYSNDGLIFVTYDHGKNFYEIIKGDMNGTKSYSDLGFYKMSVSTGSL
;
A
#
# COMPACT_ATOMS: atom_id res chain seq x y z
N MET A 1 19.36 -15.95 13.61
CA MET A 1 18.26 -15.87 12.62
C MET A 1 17.19 -16.91 12.93
N CYS A 2 15.91 -16.51 12.98
CA CYS A 2 14.78 -17.41 13.24
C CYS A 2 14.25 -17.99 11.91
N LEU A 3 14.53 -19.27 11.62
CA LEU A 3 14.11 -19.90 10.36
C LEU A 3 12.59 -20.04 10.25
N THR A 4 11.89 -20.26 11.37
CA THR A 4 10.42 -20.39 11.41
C THR A 4 9.71 -19.12 10.99
N CYS A 5 10.22 -17.95 11.38
CA CYS A 5 9.59 -16.66 11.05
C CYS A 5 10.11 -16.08 9.72
N GLN A 6 11.25 -16.56 9.20
CA GLN A 6 11.93 -15.98 8.04
C GLN A 6 11.05 -15.94 6.78
N SER A 7 10.26 -16.99 6.52
CA SER A 7 9.38 -17.06 5.35
C SER A 7 8.27 -16.00 5.37
N ASN A 8 7.99 -15.43 6.53
CA ASN A 8 6.92 -14.46 6.75
C ASN A 8 7.47 -13.04 6.91
N GLN A 9 8.77 -12.82 6.71
CA GLN A 9 9.38 -11.50 6.89
C GLN A 9 8.64 -10.44 6.07
N GLY A 10 8.15 -9.40 6.73
CA GLY A 10 7.47 -8.28 6.07
C GLY A 10 6.03 -8.57 5.66
N GLN A 11 5.53 -9.79 5.82
CA GLN A 11 4.13 -10.12 5.52
C GLN A 11 3.19 -9.35 6.44
N ILE A 12 2.16 -8.75 5.83
CA ILE A 12 1.09 -8.01 6.50
C ILE A 12 -0.13 -8.91 6.61
N TYR A 13 -0.65 -9.02 7.84
CA TYR A 13 -1.82 -9.81 8.17
C TYR A 13 -2.95 -8.89 8.61
N SER A 14 -4.16 -9.16 8.16
CA SER A 14 -5.37 -8.72 8.88
C SER A 14 -5.49 -9.46 10.21
N PHE A 15 -6.23 -8.89 11.17
CA PHE A 15 -6.47 -9.49 12.49
C PHE A 15 -6.86 -10.98 12.43
N ASP A 16 -7.85 -11.34 11.60
CA ASP A 16 -8.34 -12.72 11.47
C ASP A 16 -7.34 -13.67 10.78
N SER A 17 -6.35 -13.11 10.08
CA SER A 17 -5.32 -13.85 9.35
C SER A 17 -3.99 -13.92 10.10
N VAL A 18 -3.91 -13.36 11.32
CA VAL A 18 -2.69 -13.45 12.13
C VAL A 18 -2.38 -14.93 12.40
N PRO A 19 -1.14 -15.40 12.14
CA PRO A 19 -0.78 -16.79 12.38
C PRO A 19 -1.02 -17.19 13.84
N ARG A 20 -1.63 -18.36 14.07
CA ARG A 20 -1.92 -18.87 15.44
C ARG A 20 -0.68 -18.93 16.32
N SER A 21 0.48 -19.19 15.73
CA SER A 21 1.78 -19.08 16.39
C SER A 21 2.38 -17.71 16.10
N VAL A 22 1.95 -16.69 16.84
CA VAL A 22 2.65 -15.40 16.85
C VAL A 22 3.98 -15.52 17.60
N PRO A 23 5.03 -14.81 17.17
CA PRO A 23 6.27 -14.73 17.93
C PRO A 23 6.03 -14.29 19.40
N PRO A 24 6.81 -14.81 20.35
CA PRO A 24 7.92 -15.75 20.17
C PRO A 24 7.45 -17.19 19.94
N VAL A 25 7.89 -17.83 18.84
CA VAL A 25 7.46 -19.21 18.47
C VAL A 25 8.37 -20.32 19.03
N HIS A 26 9.48 -19.95 19.66
CA HIS A 26 10.40 -20.84 20.36
C HIS A 26 11.24 -20.01 21.36
N ALA A 27 11.96 -20.64 22.28
CA ALA A 27 12.65 -19.95 23.38
C ALA A 27 13.61 -18.82 22.93
N CYS A 28 14.35 -19.02 21.84
CA CYS A 28 15.27 -18.00 21.30
C CYS A 28 14.63 -17.06 20.25
N CYS A 29 13.30 -17.05 20.10
CA CYS A 29 12.63 -16.27 19.08
C CYS A 29 12.56 -14.81 19.52
N ARG A 30 13.28 -13.93 18.81
CA ARG A 30 13.24 -12.47 19.03
C ARG A 30 12.42 -11.73 17.96
N CYS A 31 11.62 -12.46 17.19
CA CYS A 31 10.77 -11.88 16.16
C CYS A 31 9.52 -11.26 16.79
N GLU A 32 8.81 -10.45 16.04
CA GLU A 32 7.64 -9.74 16.52
C GLU A 32 6.61 -9.54 15.40
N VAL A 33 5.36 -9.40 15.81
CA VAL A 33 4.26 -8.97 14.96
C VAL A 33 3.79 -7.63 15.52
N ARG A 34 3.93 -6.56 14.75
CA ARG A 34 3.58 -5.20 15.17
C ARG A 34 2.49 -4.64 14.29
N ALA A 35 1.58 -3.86 14.88
CA ALA A 35 0.61 -3.11 14.12
C ALA A 35 1.34 -2.18 13.13
N ILE A 36 0.87 -2.13 11.88
CA ILE A 36 1.36 -1.15 10.93
C ILE A 36 0.72 0.21 11.23
N PRO A 37 1.42 1.32 10.95
CA PRO A 37 0.84 2.64 11.09
C PRO A 37 -0.34 2.84 10.12
N ALA A 38 -1.38 3.50 10.60
CA ALA A 38 -2.54 3.92 9.81
C ALA A 38 -2.54 5.44 9.65
N ILE A 39 -3.02 5.91 8.49
CA ILE A 39 -3.15 7.32 8.13
C ILE A 39 -4.58 7.57 7.68
N PHE A 40 -5.19 8.65 8.18
CA PHE A 40 -6.53 9.04 7.72
C PHE A 40 -6.51 9.45 6.25
N ALA A 41 -7.50 8.98 5.50
CA ALA A 41 -7.69 9.35 4.11
C ALA A 41 -7.76 10.87 3.94
N GLY A 42 -6.98 11.41 3.00
CA GLY A 42 -6.76 12.84 2.82
C GLY A 42 -5.50 13.37 3.52
N ASN A 43 -4.81 12.56 4.34
CA ASN A 43 -3.59 12.96 5.03
C ASN A 43 -2.33 12.22 4.53
N ALA A 44 -2.47 11.22 3.65
CA ALA A 44 -1.32 10.46 3.13
C ALA A 44 -0.72 11.05 1.85
N ILE A 45 -1.50 11.88 1.14
CA ILE A 45 -1.13 12.45 -0.15
C ILE A 45 -1.19 13.98 -0.06
N LYS A 46 -0.24 14.65 -0.72
CA LYS A 46 -0.11 16.12 -0.73
C LYS A 46 -1.38 16.84 -1.20
N ASP A 47 -2.18 16.19 -2.05
CA ASP A 47 -3.41 16.74 -2.63
C ASP A 47 -4.62 16.71 -1.68
N GLY A 48 -4.47 16.21 -0.46
CA GLY A 48 -5.54 16.22 0.53
C GLY A 48 -6.77 15.43 0.06
N GLU A 49 -7.95 16.04 0.17
CA GLU A 49 -9.21 15.46 -0.31
C GLU A 49 -9.28 15.28 -1.84
N LYS A 50 -8.36 15.90 -2.59
CA LYS A 50 -8.20 15.68 -4.04
C LYS A 50 -7.27 14.50 -4.33
N GLY A 51 -6.62 13.93 -3.32
CA GLY A 51 -5.71 12.80 -3.43
C GLY A 51 -6.42 11.47 -3.68
N ALA A 52 -5.68 10.52 -4.25
CA ALA A 52 -6.17 9.17 -4.50
C ALA A 52 -6.55 8.41 -3.22
N ASP A 53 -5.88 8.65 -2.10
CA ASP A 53 -6.19 8.05 -0.80
C ASP A 53 -7.60 8.43 -0.34
N TYR A 54 -7.96 9.72 -0.42
CA TYR A 54 -9.31 10.19 -0.15
C TYR A 54 -10.32 9.63 -1.16
N TRP A 55 -10.02 9.71 -2.45
CA TRP A 55 -10.98 9.32 -3.48
C TRP A 55 -11.28 7.82 -3.51
N LEU A 56 -10.26 6.98 -3.35
CA LEU A 56 -10.45 5.54 -3.22
C LEU A 56 -11.26 5.23 -1.96
N ALA A 57 -10.96 5.90 -0.85
CA ALA A 57 -11.66 5.67 0.41
C ALA A 57 -13.14 6.09 0.32
N TYR A 58 -13.48 7.26 -0.21
CA TYR A 58 -14.86 7.76 -0.17
C TYR A 58 -15.69 7.46 -1.43
N TYR A 59 -15.05 7.33 -2.59
CA TYR A 59 -15.73 7.14 -3.88
C TYR A 59 -15.40 5.81 -4.55
N GLY A 60 -14.47 5.02 -4.02
CA GLY A 60 -14.12 3.70 -4.56
C GLY A 60 -13.45 3.73 -5.93
N LYS A 61 -12.93 4.89 -6.36
CA LYS A 61 -12.30 5.07 -7.67
C LYS A 61 -11.16 6.10 -7.60
N LEU A 62 -10.23 5.99 -8.54
CA LEU A 62 -9.19 7.00 -8.72
C LEU A 62 -9.80 8.32 -9.24
N PRO A 63 -9.21 9.47 -8.88
CA PRO A 63 -9.50 10.76 -9.51
C PRO A 63 -9.31 10.75 -11.03
N ASP A 64 -10.03 11.61 -11.76
CA ASP A 64 -10.02 11.65 -13.23
C ASP A 64 -8.68 12.14 -13.84
N TYR A 65 -7.74 12.61 -13.01
CA TYR A 65 -6.39 12.96 -13.43
C TYR A 65 -5.45 11.75 -13.56
N TYR A 66 -5.92 10.53 -13.27
CA TYR A 66 -5.17 9.32 -13.57
C TYR A 66 -5.33 8.89 -15.04
N ILE A 67 -4.28 8.28 -15.58
CA ILE A 67 -4.24 7.65 -16.90
C ILE A 67 -3.66 6.25 -16.76
N ASP A 68 -4.27 5.26 -17.40
CA ASP A 68 -3.73 3.91 -17.43
C ASP A 68 -2.48 3.85 -18.31
N LYS A 69 -1.63 2.85 -18.03
CA LYS A 69 -0.33 2.74 -18.67
C LYS A 69 -0.41 2.41 -20.15
N ASP A 70 -1.41 1.66 -20.58
CA ASP A 70 -1.58 1.29 -21.99
C ASP A 70 -1.98 2.51 -22.82
N THR A 71 -2.91 3.33 -22.32
CA THR A 71 -3.24 4.62 -22.93
C THR A 71 -2.00 5.53 -23.00
N LEU A 72 -1.21 5.60 -21.93
CA LEU A 72 0.01 6.41 -21.94
C LEU A 72 1.06 5.89 -22.93
N PHE A 73 1.22 4.56 -23.07
CA PHE A 73 2.07 3.95 -24.11
C PHE A 73 1.59 4.28 -25.52
N ASN A 74 0.28 4.24 -25.76
CA ASN A 74 -0.31 4.59 -27.05
C ASN A 74 -0.06 6.06 -27.43
N LEU A 75 0.13 6.94 -26.44
CA LEU A 75 0.56 8.33 -26.65
C LEU A 75 2.07 8.48 -26.94
N GLY A 76 2.84 7.38 -26.99
CA GLY A 76 4.28 7.38 -27.31
C GLY A 76 5.21 7.49 -26.09
N TRP A 77 4.66 7.44 -24.88
CA TRP A 77 5.47 7.35 -23.67
C TRP A 77 6.22 6.01 -23.64
N GLY A 78 7.34 5.98 -22.90
CA GLY A 78 8.12 4.78 -22.68
C GLY A 78 8.75 4.82 -21.29
N HIS A 79 9.17 3.66 -20.80
CA HIS A 79 9.83 3.56 -19.49
C HIS A 79 10.99 4.56 -19.35
N GLY A 80 11.07 5.21 -18.18
CA GLY A 80 12.09 6.22 -17.88
C GLY A 80 11.85 7.61 -18.48
N LYS A 81 10.87 7.76 -19.39
CA LYS A 81 10.47 9.08 -19.92
C LYS A 81 9.57 9.82 -18.93
N VAL A 82 9.58 11.15 -19.04
CA VAL A 82 8.71 12.07 -18.28
C VAL A 82 7.26 11.92 -18.79
N PRO A 83 6.29 11.44 -17.98
CA PRO A 83 4.91 11.25 -18.41
C PRO A 83 4.23 12.54 -18.88
N ALA A 84 4.50 13.66 -18.20
CA ALA A 84 3.88 14.96 -18.48
C ALA A 84 4.16 15.49 -19.90
N ARG A 85 5.15 14.94 -20.62
CA ARG A 85 5.42 15.27 -22.04
C ARG A 85 4.41 14.64 -23.01
N PHE A 86 3.70 13.60 -22.58
CA PHE A 86 2.78 12.82 -23.40
C PHE A 86 1.34 12.99 -22.94
N ALA A 87 1.13 13.10 -21.62
CA ALA A 87 -0.16 13.38 -21.02
C ALA A 87 -0.01 14.47 -19.94
N PRO A 88 -0.05 15.76 -20.33
CA PRO A 88 0.05 16.87 -19.38
C PRO A 88 -1.04 16.81 -18.31
N GLY A 89 -0.65 17.03 -17.04
CA GLY A 89 -1.57 17.00 -15.90
C GLY A 89 -2.09 15.61 -15.52
N LYS A 90 -1.55 14.53 -16.10
CA LYS A 90 -1.93 13.15 -15.76
C LYS A 90 -0.87 12.43 -14.93
N MET A 91 -1.33 11.53 -14.07
CA MET A 91 -0.50 10.58 -13.32
C MET A 91 -0.81 9.15 -13.73
N LEU A 92 0.19 8.27 -13.70
CA LEU A 92 0.00 6.85 -14.02
C LEU A 92 -0.80 6.18 -12.89
N GLY A 93 -1.80 5.38 -13.22
CA GLY A 93 -2.47 4.56 -12.21
C GLY A 93 -3.55 3.66 -12.76
N GLY A 94 -3.95 2.70 -11.92
CA GLY A 94 -4.97 1.71 -12.26
C GLY A 94 -4.40 0.36 -12.71
N ASP A 95 -3.09 0.25 -12.88
CA ASP A 95 -2.43 -1.00 -13.27
C ASP A 95 -2.46 -2.04 -12.16
N ILE A 96 -2.30 -3.32 -12.53
CA ILE A 96 -2.18 -4.42 -11.57
C ILE A 96 -0.88 -4.30 -10.78
N TYR A 97 -1.00 -4.33 -9.46
CA TYR A 97 0.13 -4.50 -8.55
C TYR A 97 0.31 -5.98 -8.23
N PHE A 98 1.46 -6.55 -8.58
CA PHE A 98 1.69 -7.98 -8.49
C PHE A 98 2.14 -8.49 -7.11
N ASP A 99 2.44 -7.59 -6.16
CA ASP A 99 2.94 -7.92 -4.81
C ASP A 99 3.99 -9.05 -4.82
N LYS A 100 5.09 -8.84 -5.57
CA LYS A 100 6.09 -9.90 -5.82
C LYS A 100 6.76 -10.41 -4.54
N GLU A 101 6.90 -9.53 -3.56
CA GLU A 101 7.45 -9.82 -2.25
C GLU A 101 6.44 -10.46 -1.29
N GLY A 102 5.15 -10.54 -1.67
CA GLY A 102 4.09 -11.17 -0.88
C GLY A 102 3.80 -10.45 0.44
N HIS A 103 3.97 -9.13 0.46
CA HIS A 103 3.78 -8.35 1.68
C HIS A 103 2.29 -8.13 1.99
N LEU A 104 1.44 -8.00 0.97
CA LEU A 104 0.05 -7.61 1.17
C LEU A 104 -0.83 -8.82 1.51
N PRO A 105 -1.92 -8.62 2.28
CA PRO A 105 -2.83 -9.69 2.62
C PRO A 105 -3.48 -10.27 1.35
N ALA A 106 -3.29 -11.56 1.11
CA ALA A 106 -3.95 -12.28 0.02
C ALA A 106 -5.34 -12.78 0.45
N ALA A 107 -6.30 -12.78 -0.49
CA ALA A 107 -7.60 -13.42 -0.32
C ALA A 107 -8.11 -13.93 -1.67
N PRO A 108 -8.97 -14.98 -1.71
CA PRO A 108 -9.56 -15.45 -2.97
C PRO A 108 -10.27 -14.33 -3.73
N GLY A 109 -9.90 -14.13 -4.99
CA GLY A 109 -10.48 -13.08 -5.84
C GLY A 109 -9.99 -11.66 -5.54
N ARG A 110 -9.08 -11.46 -4.57
CA ARG A 110 -8.46 -10.16 -4.32
C ARG A 110 -7.46 -9.83 -5.42
N ILE A 111 -7.59 -8.62 -5.96
CA ILE A 111 -6.73 -8.04 -6.98
C ILE A 111 -6.21 -6.72 -6.45
N TRP A 112 -4.89 -6.56 -6.43
CA TRP A 112 -4.23 -5.31 -6.10
C TRP A 112 -3.97 -4.47 -7.34
N ARG A 113 -4.15 -3.15 -7.20
CA ARG A 113 -3.81 -2.15 -8.20
C ARG A 113 -2.95 -1.06 -7.60
N GLU A 114 -2.15 -0.39 -8.42
CA GLU A 114 -1.29 0.71 -7.99
C GLU A 114 -1.59 2.01 -8.74
N ALA A 115 -1.29 3.14 -8.10
CA ALA A 115 -1.28 4.44 -8.73
C ALA A 115 -0.16 5.34 -8.16
N ASP A 116 0.46 6.13 -9.03
CA ASP A 116 1.47 7.12 -8.67
C ASP A 116 0.87 8.21 -7.79
N ILE A 117 1.62 8.69 -6.79
CA ILE A 117 1.18 9.78 -5.92
C ILE A 117 2.33 10.77 -5.69
N ASN A 118 2.02 11.98 -5.21
CA ASN A 118 3.00 12.97 -4.75
C ASN A 118 4.06 13.38 -5.80
N TYR A 119 3.70 13.32 -7.08
CA TYR A 119 4.52 13.74 -8.21
C TYR A 119 3.66 14.51 -9.21
N TYR A 120 4.19 15.62 -9.75
CA TYR A 120 3.45 16.51 -10.66
C TYR A 120 4.23 16.79 -11.97
N GLU A 121 5.56 16.71 -11.95
CA GLU A 121 6.42 16.95 -13.12
C GLU A 121 7.81 16.28 -12.97
N GLY A 122 8.46 15.96 -14.11
CA GLY A 122 9.75 15.27 -14.15
C GLY A 122 9.69 13.73 -14.26
N LYS A 123 10.54 13.03 -13.51
CA LYS A 123 10.52 11.55 -13.48
C LYS A 123 9.59 11.06 -12.38
N ARG A 124 8.88 9.97 -12.65
CA ARG A 124 8.08 9.25 -11.63
C ARG A 124 8.91 9.00 -10.37
N ASN A 125 8.29 9.16 -9.21
CA ASN A 125 8.92 8.90 -7.91
C ASN A 125 8.65 7.43 -7.48
N TYR A 126 8.95 7.11 -6.22
CA TYR A 126 8.71 5.81 -5.60
C TYR A 126 7.41 5.71 -4.78
N HIS A 127 6.60 6.76 -4.78
CA HIS A 127 5.41 6.82 -3.93
C HIS A 127 4.21 6.24 -4.68
N ARG A 128 3.51 5.29 -4.06
CA ARG A 128 2.32 4.65 -4.64
C ARG A 128 1.20 4.57 -3.61
N VAL A 129 -0.03 4.74 -4.06
CA VAL A 129 -1.19 4.13 -3.38
C VAL A 129 -1.41 2.76 -3.99
N ILE A 130 -1.62 1.76 -3.14
CA ILE A 130 -1.93 0.39 -3.50
C ILE A 130 -3.32 0.08 -2.96
N TYR A 131 -4.23 -0.37 -3.82
CA TYR A 131 -5.62 -0.58 -3.43
C TYR A 131 -6.17 -1.86 -4.01
N SER A 132 -7.01 -2.54 -3.25
CA SER A 132 -7.64 -3.78 -3.68
C SER A 132 -9.04 -3.54 -4.25
N ASN A 133 -9.50 -4.49 -5.06
CA ASN A 133 -10.88 -4.53 -5.54
C ASN A 133 -11.93 -4.73 -4.41
N ASP A 134 -11.51 -5.18 -3.23
CA ASP A 134 -12.37 -5.36 -2.05
C ASP A 134 -12.20 -4.25 -0.99
N GLY A 135 -11.55 -3.13 -1.33
CA GLY A 135 -11.61 -1.88 -0.56
C GLY A 135 -10.49 -1.65 0.45
N LEU A 136 -9.46 -2.50 0.49
CA LEU A 136 -8.24 -2.23 1.25
C LEU A 136 -7.39 -1.20 0.52
N ILE A 137 -6.79 -0.28 1.27
CA ILE A 137 -5.98 0.80 0.70
C ILE A 137 -4.74 0.96 1.56
N PHE A 138 -3.58 0.95 0.91
CA PHE A 138 -2.27 1.19 1.52
C PHE A 138 -1.53 2.28 0.76
N VAL A 139 -0.63 2.98 1.43
CA VAL A 139 0.35 3.85 0.79
C VAL A 139 1.76 3.34 1.07
N THR A 140 2.64 3.51 0.08
CA THR A 140 4.08 3.31 0.23
C THR A 140 4.81 4.54 -0.32
N TYR A 141 5.86 4.95 0.38
CA TYR A 141 6.75 6.05 -0.05
C TYR A 141 8.12 5.55 -0.50
N ASP A 142 8.31 4.23 -0.56
CA ASP A 142 9.59 3.58 -0.83
C ASP A 142 9.44 2.36 -1.76
N HIS A 143 8.43 2.41 -2.62
CA HIS A 143 8.17 1.42 -3.66
C HIS A 143 7.91 0.00 -3.14
N GLY A 144 7.13 -0.11 -2.05
CA GLY A 144 6.62 -1.38 -1.52
C GLY A 144 7.47 -2.02 -0.42
N LYS A 145 8.42 -1.29 0.18
CA LYS A 145 9.20 -1.81 1.32
C LYS A 145 8.45 -1.58 2.64
N ASN A 146 7.82 -0.42 2.77
CA ASN A 146 6.97 -0.05 3.90
C ASN A 146 5.58 0.36 3.41
N PHE A 147 4.58 -0.02 4.19
CA PHE A 147 3.17 0.23 3.93
C PHE A 147 2.54 0.88 5.15
N TYR A 148 1.61 1.79 4.86
CA TYR A 148 0.76 2.44 5.85
C TYR A 148 -0.68 2.21 5.41
N GLU A 149 -1.54 1.78 6.32
CA GLU A 149 -2.97 1.59 6.04
C GLU A 149 -3.63 2.95 5.83
N ILE A 150 -4.51 3.06 4.85
CA ILE A 150 -5.38 4.23 4.68
C ILE A 150 -6.75 3.93 5.24
N ILE A 151 -7.18 4.77 6.18
CA ILE A 151 -8.42 4.57 6.92
C ILE A 151 -9.36 5.75 6.69
N LYS A 152 -10.64 5.48 6.42
CA LYS A 152 -11.68 6.53 6.44
C LYS A 152 -11.73 7.19 7.82
N GLY A 153 -11.90 8.51 7.87
CA GLY A 153 -12.27 9.20 9.09
C GLY A 153 -13.78 9.19 9.22
N ASP A 154 -14.31 8.91 10.41
CA ASP A 154 -15.75 9.00 10.62
C ASP A 154 -16.14 10.46 10.88
N MET A 155 -17.24 10.94 10.29
CA MET A 155 -17.77 12.29 10.56
C MET A 155 -18.20 12.50 12.03
N ASN A 156 -18.13 11.46 12.89
CA ASN A 156 -18.37 11.52 14.33
C ASN A 156 -17.22 10.93 15.19
N GLY A 157 -16.01 10.80 14.63
CA GLY A 157 -14.79 10.62 15.43
C GLY A 157 -14.66 9.33 16.25
N THR A 158 -15.34 8.24 15.90
CA THR A 158 -15.11 6.94 16.56
C THR A 158 -15.08 5.80 15.57
N LYS A 159 -13.92 5.63 14.91
CA LYS A 159 -13.50 4.27 14.57
C LYS A 159 -13.08 3.60 15.86
N SER A 160 -13.70 2.47 16.18
CA SER A 160 -13.20 1.67 17.28
C SER A 160 -11.80 1.17 16.87
N TYR A 161 -10.85 1.21 17.81
CA TYR A 161 -9.49 0.68 17.58
C TYR A 161 -9.48 -0.80 17.19
N SER A 162 -10.61 -1.51 17.36
CA SER A 162 -10.83 -2.90 16.94
C SER A 162 -11.15 -3.09 15.45
N ASP A 163 -11.44 -2.00 14.71
CA ASP A 163 -11.70 -2.03 13.25
C ASP A 163 -10.45 -1.65 12.42
N LEU A 164 -9.33 -1.39 13.10
CA LEU A 164 -8.01 -1.13 12.55
C LEU A 164 -7.08 -2.25 13.01
N GLY A 165 -6.31 -2.88 12.13
CA GLY A 165 -5.51 -3.99 12.62
C GLY A 165 -4.76 -4.79 11.57
N PHE A 166 -4.06 -4.11 10.67
CA PHE A 166 -3.02 -4.79 9.93
C PHE A 166 -1.74 -4.90 10.77
N TYR A 167 -1.11 -6.07 10.78
CA TYR A 167 0.11 -6.33 11.51
C TYR A 167 1.20 -6.83 10.58
N LYS A 168 2.42 -6.32 10.74
CA LYS A 168 3.59 -6.75 9.96
C LYS A 168 4.50 -7.63 10.81
N MET A 169 4.92 -8.76 10.24
CA MET A 169 5.96 -9.61 10.82
C MET A 169 7.34 -8.99 10.63
N SER A 170 8.11 -8.94 11.72
CA SER A 170 9.50 -8.49 11.76
C SER A 170 10.37 -9.58 12.37
N VAL A 171 11.26 -10.13 11.56
CA VAL A 171 12.20 -11.19 11.90
C VAL A 171 13.47 -10.57 12.43
N SER A 172 13.84 -10.91 13.66
CA SER A 172 15.13 -10.51 14.21
C SER A 172 16.25 -11.24 13.47
N THR A 173 17.11 -10.49 12.78
CA THR A 173 18.29 -11.01 12.10
C THR A 173 19.38 -11.45 13.08
N GLY A 174 19.31 -10.97 14.33
CA GLY A 174 20.29 -11.28 15.37
C GLY A 174 21.66 -10.74 15.00
N SER A 175 21.90 -9.45 15.26
CA SER A 175 23.28 -9.01 15.51
C SER A 175 23.70 -9.63 16.83
N LEU A 176 24.80 -10.39 16.82
CA LEU A 176 25.60 -10.61 18.03
C LEU A 176 26.14 -9.26 18.51
#